data_AF-A0A2R8AI38-F1
#
_entry.id   AF-A0A2R8AI38-F1
#
_cell.length_a   1.000
_cell.length_b   1.000
_cell.length_c   1.000
_cell.angle_alpha   90.00
_cell.angle_beta   90.00
_cell.angle_gamma   90.00
#
_symmetry.space_group_name_H-M   'P 1'
#
loop_
_entity.id
_entity.type
_entity.pdbx_description
1 polymer ?
#
loop_
_entity_poly.entity_id
_entity_poly.type
_entity_poly.pdbx_seq_one_letter_code
_entity_poly.pdbx_strand_id
1 'polypeptide(L)'
;MTNTIMEPARRTPVIHRTDVLVVGSGPGGLAAALAAARAGVEVTLLDRFGCFGGNITTVGVEGFAWYRHEETVEAGGIGREFEDRAKDMGAAVPESQSLSYELDSEGFKLVADRLVEEAGVHPMLPLATWPAAP
;
A
#
# COMPACT_ATOMS: atom_id res chain seq x y z
N MET A 1 9.84 25.29 -28.93
CA MET A 1 9.30 24.32 -29.90
C MET A 1 9.10 23.02 -29.15
N THR A 2 7.87 22.51 -29.06
CA THR A 2 7.61 21.19 -28.48
C THR A 2 7.90 20.14 -29.55
N ASN A 3 8.86 19.26 -29.29
CA ASN A 3 9.26 18.20 -30.19
C ASN A 3 8.26 17.04 -30.04
N THR A 4 7.60 16.61 -31.12
CA THR A 4 6.58 15.55 -31.09
C THR A 4 6.95 14.40 -32.03
N ILE A 5 6.59 13.18 -31.66
CA ILE A 5 6.73 11.98 -32.49
C ILE A 5 5.34 11.40 -32.84
N MET A 6 5.26 10.69 -33.97
CA MET A 6 4.07 9.94 -34.38
C MET A 6 4.23 8.47 -34.01
N GLU A 7 3.28 7.93 -33.25
CA GLU A 7 3.22 6.50 -32.92
C GLU A 7 2.11 5.78 -33.73
N PRO A 8 2.29 4.50 -34.11
CA PRO A 8 1.26 3.73 -34.81
C PRO A 8 -0.01 3.51 -33.98
N ALA A 9 -1.18 3.61 -34.62
CA ALA A 9 -2.45 3.28 -34.00
C ALA A 9 -2.53 1.77 -33.67
N ARG A 10 -2.96 1.43 -32.46
CA ARG A 10 -3.15 0.04 -32.02
C ARG A 10 -4.44 -0.14 -31.22
N ARG A 11 -4.99 -1.35 -31.25
CA ARG A 11 -6.07 -1.78 -30.35
C ARG A 11 -5.45 -2.55 -29.19
N THR A 12 -5.55 -2.00 -27.99
CA THR A 12 -5.00 -2.65 -26.78
C THR A 12 -6.13 -3.32 -26.01
N PRO A 13 -6.01 -4.63 -25.67
CA PRO A 13 -6.98 -5.31 -24.82
C PRO A 13 -7.07 -4.65 -23.45
N VAL A 14 -8.29 -4.50 -22.93
CA VAL A 14 -8.54 -4.12 -21.54
C VAL A 14 -8.42 -5.39 -20.70
N ILE A 15 -7.41 -5.45 -19.82
CA ILE A 15 -7.19 -6.62 -18.96
C ILE A 15 -8.00 -6.53 -17.67
N HIS A 16 -8.31 -5.33 -17.18
CA HIS A 16 -9.00 -5.14 -15.90
C HIS A 16 -9.89 -3.90 -15.91
N ARG A 17 -10.98 -3.92 -15.13
CA ARG A 17 -11.85 -2.77 -14.86
C ARG A 17 -12.10 -2.68 -13.35
N THR A 18 -12.14 -1.46 -12.84
CA THR A 18 -12.32 -1.14 -11.42
C THR A 18 -12.84 0.30 -11.34
N ASP A 19 -13.52 0.66 -10.25
CA ASP A 19 -13.94 2.04 -10.03
C ASP A 19 -12.73 2.94 -9.70
N VAL A 20 -11.80 2.44 -8.88
CA VAL A 20 -10.59 3.15 -8.46
C VAL A 20 -9.35 2.28 -8.67
N LEU A 21 -8.41 2.78 -9.47
CA LEU A 21 -7.07 2.21 -9.60
C LEU A 21 -6.09 3.04 -8.76
N VAL A 22 -5.47 2.40 -7.77
CA VAL A 22 -4.35 2.97 -7.02
C VAL A 22 -3.04 2.41 -7.57
N VAL A 23 -2.13 3.29 -7.99
CA VAL A 23 -0.82 2.92 -8.52
C VAL A 23 0.27 3.26 -7.51
N GLY A 24 0.92 2.23 -6.98
CA GLY A 24 1.88 2.28 -5.89
C GLY A 24 1.25 1.91 -4.55
N SER A 25 1.90 1.00 -3.83
CA SER A 25 1.46 0.42 -2.56
C SER A 25 2.34 0.82 -1.37
N GLY A 26 3.01 1.98 -1.46
CA GLY A 26 3.59 2.62 -0.28
C GLY A 26 2.52 3.05 0.72
N PRO A 27 2.90 3.60 1.89
CA PRO A 27 1.94 3.94 2.95
C PRO A 27 0.77 4.82 2.48
N GLY A 28 1.02 5.81 1.63
CA GLY A 28 -0.05 6.64 1.06
C GLY A 28 -0.97 5.89 0.09
N GLY A 29 -0.42 4.96 -0.71
CA GLY A 29 -1.19 4.16 -1.66
C GLY A 29 -2.03 3.09 -0.98
N LEU A 30 -1.46 2.37 -0.01
CA LEU A 30 -2.21 1.46 0.86
C LEU A 30 -3.33 2.21 1.59
N ALA A 31 -3.04 3.37 2.19
CA ALA A 31 -4.05 4.17 2.87
C ALA A 31 -5.19 4.59 1.92
N ALA A 32 -4.86 5.04 0.71
CA ALA A 32 -5.85 5.41 -0.30
C ALA A 32 -6.71 4.21 -0.74
N ALA A 33 -6.08 3.05 -0.99
CA ALA A 33 -6.79 1.85 -1.43
C ALA A 33 -7.76 1.34 -0.36
N LEU A 34 -7.30 1.27 0.89
CA LEU A 34 -8.12 0.83 2.02
C LEU A 34 -9.27 1.80 2.29
N ALA A 35 -9.01 3.12 2.25
CA ALA A 35 -10.05 4.13 2.41
C ALA A 35 -11.11 4.04 1.32
N ALA A 36 -10.70 3.91 0.06
CA ALA A 36 -11.62 3.78 -1.07
C ALA A 36 -12.45 2.48 -0.97
N ALA A 37 -11.83 1.35 -0.65
CA ALA A 37 -12.55 0.08 -0.51
C ALA A 37 -13.57 0.13 0.62
N ARG A 38 -13.21 0.75 1.77
CA ARG A 38 -14.13 0.99 2.90
C ARG A 38 -15.26 1.97 2.56
N ALA A 39 -15.10 2.80 1.53
CA ALA A 39 -16.17 3.63 0.99
C ALA A 39 -17.12 2.88 0.04
N GLY A 40 -16.87 1.59 -0.23
CA GLY A 40 -17.77 0.71 -0.96
C GLY A 40 -17.60 0.69 -2.47
N VAL A 41 -16.44 1.14 -3.00
CA VAL A 41 -16.12 1.07 -4.43
C VAL A 41 -15.17 -0.07 -4.74
N GLU A 42 -15.20 -0.58 -5.99
CA GLU A 42 -14.24 -1.61 -6.42
C GLU A 42 -12.85 -0.99 -6.62
N VAL A 43 -11.89 -1.42 -5.80
CA VAL A 43 -10.52 -0.90 -5.80
C VAL A 43 -9.54 -1.93 -6.31
N THR A 44 -8.63 -1.48 -7.17
CA THR A 44 -7.44 -2.23 -7.56
C THR A 44 -6.20 -1.54 -7.07
N LEU A 45 -5.31 -2.29 -6.41
CA LEU A 45 -4.01 -1.81 -5.96
C LEU A 45 -2.91 -2.44 -6.82
N LEU A 46 -2.26 -1.62 -7.63
CA LEU A 46 -1.17 -2.01 -8.53
C LEU A 46 0.17 -1.57 -7.95
N ASP A 47 1.13 -2.49 -7.87
CA ASP A 47 2.52 -2.16 -7.58
C ASP A 47 3.48 -2.83 -8.59
N ARG A 48 4.63 -2.20 -8.78
CA ARG A 48 5.73 -2.74 -9.58
C ARG A 48 6.58 -3.77 -8.83
N PHE A 49 6.48 -3.83 -7.50
CA PHE A 49 7.24 -4.72 -6.64
C PHE A 49 6.45 -5.98 -6.30
N GLY A 50 7.14 -7.04 -5.87
CA GLY A 50 6.52 -8.33 -5.54
C GLY A 50 5.79 -8.39 -4.20
N CYS A 51 5.67 -7.26 -3.49
CA CYS A 51 5.01 -7.15 -2.19
C CYS A 51 4.52 -5.72 -1.97
N PHE A 52 3.57 -5.53 -1.05
CA PHE A 52 3.08 -4.23 -0.65
C PHE A 52 4.01 -3.51 0.34
N GLY A 53 3.80 -2.22 0.55
CA GLY A 53 4.45 -1.41 1.60
C GLY A 53 5.44 -0.36 1.08
N GLY A 54 5.81 -0.40 -0.20
CA GLY A 54 6.73 0.57 -0.80
C GLY A 54 8.05 0.65 -0.04
N ASN A 55 8.47 1.85 0.39
CA ASN A 55 9.76 2.01 1.07
C ASN A 55 9.84 1.29 2.42
N ILE A 56 8.70 1.02 3.08
CA ILE A 56 8.69 0.27 4.35
C ILE A 56 9.28 -1.12 4.11
N THR A 57 8.87 -1.80 3.05
CA THR A 57 9.21 -3.21 2.81
C THR A 57 10.35 -3.41 1.81
N THR A 58 10.52 -2.50 0.85
CA THR A 58 11.49 -2.68 -0.24
C THR A 58 12.89 -2.19 0.10
N VAL A 59 13.02 -1.23 1.02
CA VAL A 59 14.31 -0.66 1.43
C VAL A 59 14.44 -0.46 2.95
N GLY A 60 13.45 -0.88 3.73
CA GLY A 60 13.49 -0.84 5.20
C GLY A 60 13.41 0.56 5.81
N VAL A 61 12.49 1.40 5.31
CA VAL A 61 12.13 2.64 6.03
C VAL A 61 11.07 2.32 7.07
N GLU A 62 11.53 1.87 8.24
CA GLU A 62 10.71 1.27 9.29
C GLU A 62 10.01 2.32 10.18
N GLY A 63 10.59 3.50 10.33
CA GLY A 63 10.04 4.61 11.11
C GLY A 63 9.28 5.63 10.26
N PHE A 64 7.97 5.44 10.05
CA PHE A 64 7.15 6.39 9.28
C PHE A 64 6.35 7.39 10.16
N ALA A 65 6.28 7.17 11.48
CA ALA A 65 5.60 8.02 12.46
C ALA A 65 6.54 8.61 13.54
N TRP A 66 7.82 8.78 13.19
CA TRP A 66 8.90 9.29 14.08
C TRP A 66 8.60 10.63 14.78
N TYR A 67 7.66 11.42 14.25
CA TYR A 67 7.27 12.71 14.81
C TYR A 67 6.37 12.59 16.05
N ARG A 68 5.92 11.39 16.43
CA ARG A 68 4.96 11.19 17.53
C ARG A 68 5.61 11.29 18.91
N HIS A 69 5.26 12.32 19.65
CA HIS A 69 5.69 12.62 21.02
C HIS A 69 4.47 12.93 21.90
N GLU A 70 4.68 13.19 23.20
CA GLU A 70 3.61 13.34 24.20
C GLU A 70 2.57 14.43 23.84
N GLU A 71 3.02 15.53 23.24
CA GLU A 71 2.15 16.66 22.84
C GLU A 71 1.71 16.61 21.36
N THR A 72 2.06 15.55 20.62
CA THR A 72 1.73 15.45 19.20
C THR A 72 0.23 15.24 19.00
N VAL A 73 -0.39 16.15 18.25
CA VAL A 73 -1.76 15.98 17.74
C VAL A 73 -1.68 15.36 16.35
N GLU A 74 -2.18 14.14 16.22
CA GLU A 74 -2.28 13.43 14.94
C GLU A 74 -3.73 13.14 14.57
N ALA A 75 -4.02 13.11 13.27
CA ALA A 75 -5.34 12.72 12.77
C ALA A 75 -5.65 11.23 13.02
N GLY A 76 -4.62 10.41 13.25
CA GLY A 76 -4.74 8.97 13.35
C GLY A 76 -5.18 8.33 12.03
N GLY A 77 -6.11 7.36 12.12
CA GLY A 77 -6.68 6.67 10.97
C GLY A 77 -5.83 5.51 10.47
N ILE A 78 -5.79 5.31 9.15
CA ILE A 78 -5.19 4.11 8.54
C ILE A 78 -3.67 4.04 8.78
N GLY A 79 -2.99 5.18 8.87
CA GLY A 79 -1.58 5.19 9.26
C GLY A 79 -1.38 4.58 10.66
N ARG A 80 -2.20 5.00 11.64
CA ARG A 80 -2.15 4.42 12.99
C ARG A 80 -2.52 2.94 12.98
N GLU A 81 -3.49 2.55 12.15
CA GLU A 81 -3.87 1.15 11.96
C GLU A 81 -2.70 0.29 11.47
N PHE A 82 -1.81 0.79 10.60
CA PHE A 82 -0.61 0.05 10.19
C PHE A 82 0.28 -0.31 11.38
N GLU A 83 0.53 0.64 12.29
CA GLU A 83 1.35 0.41 13.48
C GLU A 83 0.67 -0.56 14.45
N ASP A 84 -0.61 -0.33 14.75
CA ASP A 84 -1.35 -1.17 15.70
C ASP A 84 -1.46 -2.61 15.17
N ARG A 85 -1.73 -2.80 13.87
CA ARG A 85 -1.78 -4.13 13.23
C ARG A 85 -0.41 -4.79 13.20
N ALA A 86 0.64 -4.06 12.88
CA ALA A 86 1.99 -4.61 12.89
C ALA A 86 2.41 -5.04 14.30
N LYS A 87 2.10 -4.23 15.33
CA LYS A 87 2.32 -4.59 16.73
C LYS A 87 1.57 -5.85 17.12
N ASP A 88 0.27 -5.94 16.82
CA ASP A 88 -0.57 -7.09 17.15
C ASP A 88 -0.09 -8.38 16.45
N MET A 89 0.53 -8.25 15.28
CA MET A 89 1.11 -9.35 14.51
C MET A 89 2.58 -9.66 14.88
N GLY A 90 3.15 -8.97 15.87
CA GLY A 90 4.57 -9.14 16.24
C GLY A 90 5.56 -8.65 15.18
N ALA A 91 5.11 -7.80 14.26
CA ALA A 91 5.85 -7.21 13.15
C ALA A 91 6.22 -5.74 13.42
N ALA A 92 6.33 -5.35 14.69
CA ALA A 92 6.78 -4.01 15.06
C ALA A 92 7.45 -4.00 16.44
N VAL A 93 8.38 -3.06 16.63
CA VAL A 93 9.06 -2.82 17.91
C VAL A 93 8.91 -1.35 18.31
N PRO A 94 8.97 -1.00 19.60
CA PRO A 94 8.95 0.40 20.02
C PRO A 94 10.11 1.17 19.37
N GLU A 95 9.81 2.34 18.80
CA GLU A 95 10.84 3.21 18.19
C GLU A 95 11.68 3.86 19.30
N SER A 96 12.98 4.05 19.02
CA SER A 96 13.94 4.48 20.03
C SER A 96 13.86 5.96 20.45
N GLN A 97 13.29 6.83 19.60
CA GLN A 97 13.31 8.30 19.74
C GLN A 97 11.91 8.92 19.90
N SER A 98 10.84 8.14 19.86
CA SER A 98 9.46 8.61 19.76
C SER A 98 8.50 7.63 20.43
N LEU A 99 7.22 8.01 20.48
CA LEU A 99 6.12 7.16 20.99
C LEU A 99 5.49 6.31 19.88
N SER A 100 6.19 6.14 18.75
CA SER A 100 5.75 5.31 17.62
C SER A 100 6.34 3.90 17.67
N TYR A 101 5.96 3.08 16.69
CA TYR A 101 6.55 1.76 16.48
C TYR A 101 7.31 1.73 15.16
N GLU A 102 8.50 1.12 15.18
CA GLU A 102 9.27 0.74 13.98
C GLU A 102 8.63 -0.52 13.39
N LEU A 103 8.31 -0.47 12.10
CA LEU A 103 7.69 -1.58 11.39
C LEU A 103 8.76 -2.55 10.86
N ASP A 104 8.70 -3.82 11.23
CA ASP A 104 9.57 -4.84 10.65
C ASP A 104 9.28 -4.97 9.15
N SER A 105 10.31 -4.77 8.32
CA SER A 105 10.18 -4.71 6.87
C SER A 105 9.60 -5.99 6.23
N GLU A 106 9.88 -7.17 6.79
CA GLU A 106 9.39 -8.45 6.27
C GLU A 106 7.99 -8.77 6.80
N GLY A 107 7.79 -8.54 8.10
CA GLY A 107 6.52 -8.70 8.78
C GLY A 107 5.45 -7.75 8.23
N PHE A 108 5.81 -6.53 7.84
CA PHE A 108 4.86 -5.58 7.26
C PHE A 108 4.32 -6.03 5.90
N LYS A 109 5.02 -6.90 5.16
CA LYS A 109 4.47 -7.50 3.93
C LYS A 109 3.21 -8.31 4.25
N LEU A 110 3.27 -9.12 5.31
CA LEU A 110 2.13 -9.91 5.79
C LEU A 110 1.02 -9.03 6.37
N VAL A 111 1.38 -7.96 7.09
CA VAL A 111 0.41 -6.97 7.59
C VAL A 111 -0.35 -6.33 6.43
N ALA A 112 0.38 -5.89 5.40
CA ALA A 112 -0.19 -5.24 4.23
C ALA A 112 -1.05 -6.21 3.40
N ASP A 113 -0.61 -7.45 3.18
CA ASP A 113 -1.40 -8.49 2.52
C ASP A 113 -2.73 -8.70 3.25
N ARG A 114 -2.68 -8.79 4.58
CA ARG A 114 -3.88 -9.01 5.40
C ARG A 114 -4.85 -7.84 5.33
N LEU A 115 -4.35 -6.61 5.39
CA LEU A 115 -5.16 -5.40 5.27
C LEU A 115 -5.85 -5.31 3.89
N VAL A 116 -5.12 -5.61 2.83
CA VAL A 116 -5.63 -5.62 1.44
C VAL A 116 -6.71 -6.70 1.27
N GLU A 117 -6.46 -7.92 1.76
CA GLU A 117 -7.41 -9.04 1.74
C GLU A 117 -8.70 -8.70 2.50
N GLU A 118 -8.58 -8.23 3.74
CA GLU A 118 -9.74 -7.89 4.59
C GLU A 118 -10.58 -6.74 4.01
N ALA A 119 -9.96 -5.81 3.29
CA ALA A 119 -10.66 -4.72 2.63
C ALA A 119 -11.29 -5.10 1.29
N GLY A 120 -11.04 -6.31 0.77
CA GLY A 120 -11.52 -6.74 -0.54
C GLY A 120 -10.89 -5.98 -1.71
N VAL A 121 -9.69 -5.42 -1.52
CA VAL A 121 -8.95 -4.72 -2.57
C VAL A 121 -8.36 -5.75 -3.54
N HIS A 122 -8.56 -5.57 -4.85
CA HIS A 122 -7.98 -6.44 -5.86
C HIS A 122 -6.46 -6.18 -6.01
N PRO A 123 -5.59 -7.14 -5.69
CA PRO A 123 -4.16 -6.95 -5.78
C PRO A 123 -3.63 -7.21 -7.21
N MET A 124 -2.81 -6.30 -7.74
CA MET A 124 -2.06 -6.51 -8.98
C MET A 124 -0.56 -6.33 -8.71
N LEU A 125 0.13 -7.44 -8.47
CA LEU A 125 1.58 -7.49 -8.26
C LEU A 125 2.24 -8.34 -9.36
N PRO A 126 3.52 -8.13 -9.72
CA PRO A 126 4.18 -8.86 -10.81
C PRO A 126 4.32 -10.37 -10.58
N LEU A 127 4.25 -10.84 -9.33
CA LEU A 127 4.35 -12.26 -8.96
C LEU A 127 2.98 -12.94 -8.80
N ALA A 128 1.90 -12.16 -8.69
CA ALA A 128 0.56 -12.72 -8.73
C ALA A 128 0.27 -13.08 -10.19
N THR A 129 0.38 -14.37 -10.51
CA THR A 129 -0.10 -14.88 -11.80
C THR A 129 -1.52 -14.39 -11.96
N TRP A 130 -1.74 -13.53 -12.94
CA TRP A 130 -3.05 -13.12 -13.38
C TRP A 130 -3.89 -14.39 -13.55
N PRO A 131 -4.97 -14.63 -12.77
CA PRO A 131 -5.93 -15.61 -13.21
C PRO A 131 -6.43 -15.06 -14.54
N ALA A 132 -6.03 -15.70 -15.63
CA ALA A 132 -6.57 -15.42 -16.95
C ALA A 132 -8.08 -15.28 -16.79
N ALA A 133 -8.61 -14.11 -17.17
CA ALA A 133 -10.04 -13.90 -17.18
C ALA A 133 -10.67 -15.07 -17.97
N PRO A 134 -11.83 -15.60 -17.52
CA PRO A 134 -12.47 -16.74 -18.18
C PRO A 134 -12.74 -16.49 -19.67
#